data_AF-A0AAD5M2T5-F1
#
_entry.id   AF-A0AAD5M2T5-F1
#
_cell.length_a   1.000
_cell.length_b   1.000
_cell.length_c   1.000
_cell.angle_alpha   90.00
_cell.angle_beta   90.00
_cell.angle_gamma   90.00
#
_symmetry.space_group_name_H-M   'P 1'
#
loop_
_entity.id
_entity.type
_entity.pdbx_description
1 polymer ?
#
loop_
_entity_poly.entity_id
_entity_poly.type
_entity_poly.pdbx_seq_one_letter_code
_entity_poly.pdbx_strand_id
1 'polypeptide(L)'
;MRAMPPTSSAAPVDPHTRTSSRARSRLASLHLVWRLQSRQFLVVWCFAVVFHVGYAVAYGVELYQYVYFLPESVTELRLTYRELGIRTSFDTLQRYTFIVSTGIIVLWHSVQVLTTLKATCAHDGLLSGWKAFFTIDGKYFELGTDVRAIIEIVTQILAIRRIGRAMKTLWLHDLTVGALVLNCWSTPLLRFIWRHEPVKWRFVRLFVGSVIAACFLVVVQLRLAWDVTRLDNSFRGFDVARNTEYRYATELYFVSDWLTTVSTRVAAVSAILTLGTIRSKVLARARRRGSVIVPIVGDRATTFDAAPHVSSLVSHDSPAHRVSNAVFLLLGVAILVTHVFITMRSSAVAGARCIVRVRNGVSTRLPCAALEINCYRLGSAGAADDITKVLQHFDFDVLSALRIAHCPALEVPSSIQQLNSLALFELYNSTLVQWGSDAALSSRHHPSLGCVWILNGV
;
A
#
# COMPACT_ATOMS: atom_id res chain seq x y z
N MET A 1 16.94 -102.32 34.07
CA MET A 1 17.71 -101.16 34.59
C MET A 1 18.72 -100.78 33.52
N ARG A 2 18.81 -99.59 32.91
CA ARG A 2 18.33 -98.21 33.14
C ARG A 2 18.07 -97.62 31.74
N ALA A 3 16.85 -97.16 31.47
CA ALA A 3 16.43 -95.75 31.43
C ALA A 3 17.01 -94.95 30.25
N MET A 4 16.19 -94.83 29.19
CA MET A 4 16.28 -93.79 28.16
C MET A 4 15.88 -92.42 28.75
N PRO A 5 16.55 -91.32 28.38
CA PRO A 5 16.02 -89.97 28.52
C PRO A 5 15.43 -89.45 27.20
N PRO A 6 14.56 -88.41 27.28
CA PRO A 6 13.60 -88.10 26.22
C PRO A 6 14.09 -87.07 25.20
N THR A 7 13.42 -87.13 24.06
CA THR A 7 13.28 -86.14 22.99
C THR A 7 13.16 -84.70 23.50
N SER A 8 14.02 -83.80 23.02
CA SER A 8 13.76 -82.35 23.02
C SER A 8 13.53 -81.86 21.59
N SER A 9 12.44 -81.11 21.47
CA SER A 9 11.86 -80.56 20.26
C SER A 9 12.73 -79.46 19.66
N ALA A 10 12.90 -79.52 18.34
CA ALA A 10 13.33 -78.40 17.54
C ALA A 10 12.28 -77.28 17.59
N ALA A 11 12.68 -76.09 18.03
CA ALA A 11 11.88 -74.89 17.88
C ALA A 11 11.88 -74.42 16.42
N PRO A 12 10.74 -73.97 15.86
CA PRO A 12 10.72 -73.38 14.53
C PRO A 12 11.37 -71.99 14.56
N VAL A 13 12.40 -71.82 13.74
CA VAL A 13 12.99 -70.52 13.42
C VAL A 13 11.99 -69.74 12.57
N ASP A 14 11.46 -68.67 13.14
CA ASP A 14 10.52 -67.74 12.51
C ASP A 14 11.23 -66.90 11.42
N PRO A 15 10.84 -66.97 10.13
CA PRO A 15 11.51 -66.26 9.04
C PRO A 15 10.98 -64.83 8.80
N HIS A 16 10.35 -64.20 9.79
CA HIS A 16 9.77 -62.85 9.66
C HIS A 16 10.52 -61.74 10.41
N THR A 17 11.82 -61.59 10.20
CA THR A 17 12.55 -60.36 10.61
C THR A 17 13.57 -59.85 9.57
N ARG A 18 13.20 -59.90 8.28
CA ARG A 18 13.95 -59.25 7.18
C ARG A 18 13.11 -58.24 6.40
N THR A 19 12.45 -57.32 7.09
CA THR A 19 11.77 -56.17 6.43
C THR A 19 11.98 -54.82 7.13
N SER A 20 12.94 -54.68 8.05
CA SER A 20 13.21 -53.37 8.69
C SER A 20 14.31 -52.53 8.01
N SER A 21 15.07 -53.07 7.04
CA SER A 21 16.13 -52.31 6.35
C SER A 21 15.62 -51.48 5.16
N ARG A 22 14.45 -51.81 4.58
CA ARG A 22 13.83 -50.99 3.50
C ARG A 22 13.05 -49.78 4.02
N ALA A 23 12.61 -49.80 5.28
CA ALA A 23 11.87 -48.68 5.87
C ALA A 23 12.76 -47.45 6.20
N ARG A 24 14.07 -47.63 6.43
CA ARG A 24 15.00 -46.51 6.67
C ARG A 24 15.36 -45.71 5.42
N SER A 25 15.11 -46.25 4.22
CA SER A 25 15.35 -45.52 2.96
C SER A 25 14.23 -44.55 2.56
N ARG A 26 13.05 -44.62 3.20
CA ARG A 26 11.90 -43.74 2.90
C ARG A 26 11.76 -42.55 3.86
N LEU A 27 12.59 -42.44 4.90
CA LEU A 27 12.65 -41.26 5.78
C LEU A 27 13.62 -40.18 5.29
N ALA A 28 14.29 -40.41 4.15
CA ALA A 28 15.08 -39.37 3.46
C ALA A 28 14.22 -38.37 2.67
N SER A 29 12.91 -38.59 2.58
CA SER A 29 11.97 -37.70 1.89
C SER A 29 11.12 -36.94 2.90
N LEU A 30 11.44 -35.67 3.16
CA LEU A 30 10.47 -34.60 3.44
C LEU A 30 11.09 -33.23 3.78
N HIS A 31 12.41 -33.09 3.77
CA HIS A 31 12.98 -31.79 3.45
C HIS A 31 13.02 -31.65 1.94
N LEU A 32 11.90 -31.22 1.35
CA LEU A 32 11.83 -30.78 -0.04
C LEU A 32 12.71 -29.52 -0.18
N VAL A 33 14.04 -29.73 -0.23
CA VAL A 33 15.02 -28.66 -0.36
C VAL A 33 14.87 -28.09 -1.75
N TRP A 34 14.11 -27.01 -1.86
CA TRP A 34 13.96 -26.24 -3.08
C TRP A 34 15.36 -25.86 -3.61
N ARG A 35 15.77 -26.46 -4.73
CA ARG A 35 17.07 -26.19 -5.35
C ARG A 35 16.99 -24.94 -6.21
N LEU A 36 17.14 -23.77 -5.58
CA LEU A 36 17.50 -22.55 -6.30
C LEU A 36 18.80 -22.78 -7.08
N GLN A 37 18.75 -22.55 -8.39
CA GLN A 37 19.94 -22.46 -9.22
C GLN A 37 20.74 -21.19 -8.86
N SER A 38 22.05 -21.16 -9.14
CA SER A 38 22.90 -20.01 -8.78
C SER A 38 22.42 -18.69 -9.40
N ARG A 39 21.83 -18.74 -10.61
CA ARG A 39 21.19 -17.57 -11.23
C ARG A 39 19.96 -17.09 -10.46
N GLN A 40 19.10 -18.01 -10.03
CA GLN A 40 17.90 -17.67 -9.25
C GLN A 40 18.25 -17.10 -7.87
N PHE A 41 19.33 -17.58 -7.25
CA PHE A 41 19.87 -17.02 -6.00
C PHE A 41 20.28 -15.55 -6.19
N LEU A 42 21.05 -15.26 -7.24
CA LEU A 42 21.51 -13.90 -7.53
C LEU A 42 20.31 -12.96 -7.74
N VAL A 43 19.31 -13.39 -8.51
CA VAL A 43 18.09 -12.61 -8.75
C VAL A 43 17.37 -12.26 -7.43
N VAL A 44 17.18 -13.24 -6.55
CA VAL A 44 16.49 -13.01 -5.26
C VAL A 44 17.33 -12.14 -4.32
N TRP A 45 18.64 -12.29 -4.32
CA TRP A 45 19.54 -11.46 -3.52
C TRP A 45 19.53 -10.00 -4.01
N CYS A 46 19.70 -9.78 -5.32
CA CYS A 46 19.61 -8.45 -5.94
C CYS A 46 18.25 -7.82 -5.65
N PHE A 47 17.17 -8.60 -5.77
CA PHE A 47 15.82 -8.15 -5.43
C PHE A 47 15.73 -7.63 -3.98
N ALA A 48 16.19 -8.41 -3.00
CA ALA A 48 16.12 -7.99 -1.60
C ALA A 48 16.91 -6.69 -1.33
N VAL A 49 18.10 -6.57 -1.93
CA VAL A 49 18.93 -5.35 -1.82
C VAL A 49 18.21 -4.15 -2.46
N VAL A 50 17.77 -4.28 -3.71
CA VAL A 50 17.10 -3.21 -4.45
C VAL A 50 15.88 -2.70 -3.71
N PHE A 51 15.04 -3.60 -3.18
CA PHE A 51 13.85 -3.19 -2.45
C PHE A 51 14.21 -2.50 -1.13
N HIS A 52 15.14 -3.02 -0.34
CA HIS A 52 15.57 -2.34 0.89
C HIS A 52 16.17 -0.95 0.62
N VAL A 53 16.95 -0.79 -0.45
CA VAL A 53 17.45 0.52 -0.89
C VAL A 53 16.28 1.43 -1.30
N GLY A 54 15.35 0.92 -2.12
CA GLY A 54 14.18 1.69 -2.56
C GLY A 54 13.32 2.18 -1.40
N TYR A 55 13.08 1.33 -0.39
CA TYR A 55 12.38 1.73 0.83
C TYR A 55 13.17 2.76 1.64
N ALA A 56 14.47 2.55 1.86
CA ALA A 56 15.31 3.50 2.59
C ALA A 56 15.34 4.88 1.91
N VAL A 57 15.41 4.93 0.58
CA VAL A 57 15.36 6.17 -0.19
C VAL A 57 13.99 6.83 -0.09
N ALA A 58 12.90 6.09 -0.31
CA ALA A 58 11.54 6.65 -0.23
C ALA A 58 11.24 7.27 1.14
N TYR A 59 11.50 6.51 2.22
CA TYR A 59 11.33 7.01 3.58
C TYR A 59 12.36 8.07 3.96
N GLY A 60 13.56 8.04 3.37
CA GLY A 60 14.58 9.08 3.56
C GLY A 60 14.16 10.41 2.95
N VAL A 61 13.56 10.40 1.76
CA VAL A 61 12.95 11.58 1.13
C VAL A 61 11.78 12.09 1.95
N GLU A 62 10.91 11.19 2.43
CA GLU A 62 9.83 11.54 3.36
C GLU A 62 10.36 12.23 4.61
N LEU A 63 11.37 11.64 5.26
CA LEU A 63 12.01 12.22 6.45
C LEU A 63 12.65 13.57 6.15
N TYR A 64 13.39 13.68 5.04
CA TYR A 64 14.02 14.94 4.63
C TYR A 64 12.99 16.03 4.43
N GLN A 65 11.88 15.74 3.73
CA GLN A 65 10.83 16.72 3.49
C GLN A 65 10.12 17.11 4.77
N TYR A 66 9.84 16.16 5.67
CA TYR A 66 9.32 16.53 6.99
C TYR A 66 10.33 17.42 7.72
N VAL A 67 11.60 17.04 7.88
CA VAL A 67 12.58 17.85 8.62
C VAL A 67 12.81 19.23 7.97
N TYR A 68 12.77 19.33 6.65
CA TYR A 68 13.05 20.57 5.91
C TYR A 68 11.83 21.50 5.81
N PHE A 69 10.62 20.97 5.59
CA PHE A 69 9.39 21.76 5.48
C PHE A 69 8.66 21.96 6.83
N LEU A 70 8.99 21.21 7.89
CA LEU A 70 8.39 21.36 9.23
C LEU A 70 8.88 22.53 10.10
N PRO A 71 10.04 23.17 9.91
CA PRO A 71 10.39 24.32 10.72
C PRO A 71 9.33 25.42 10.51
N GLU A 72 8.57 25.69 11.57
CA GLU A 72 7.59 26.78 11.65
C GLU A 72 8.19 28.17 11.41
N SER A 73 9.50 28.25 11.21
CA SER A 73 10.25 29.46 10.85
C SER A 73 10.01 29.92 9.42
N VAL A 74 9.43 29.10 8.54
CA VAL A 74 9.02 29.56 7.21
C VAL A 74 7.62 30.16 7.32
N THR A 75 7.54 31.40 7.80
CA THR A 75 6.31 32.21 7.85
C THR A 75 5.54 32.14 6.52
N GLU A 76 6.27 32.06 5.41
CA GLU A 76 5.71 31.91 4.06
C GLU A 76 4.87 30.63 3.92
N LEU A 77 5.31 29.48 4.44
CA LEU A 77 4.58 28.22 4.31
C LEU A 77 3.26 28.25 5.11
N ARG A 78 3.25 28.89 6.28
CA ARG A 78 2.01 29.09 7.06
C ARG A 78 1.03 29.99 6.31
N LEU A 79 1.52 31.05 5.68
CA LEU A 79 0.70 31.93 4.85
C LEU A 79 0.16 31.16 3.65
N THR A 80 0.98 30.41 2.94
CA THR A 80 0.58 29.55 1.82
C THR A 80 -0.48 28.52 2.22
N TYR A 81 -0.30 27.82 3.34
CA TYR A 81 -1.30 26.86 3.82
C TYR A 81 -2.62 27.53 4.19
N ARG A 82 -2.56 28.73 4.77
CA ARG A 82 -3.75 29.53 5.07
C ARG A 82 -4.46 29.99 3.79
N GLU A 83 -3.71 30.49 2.81
CA GLU A 83 -4.23 30.90 1.49
C GLU A 83 -4.87 29.73 0.74
N LEU A 84 -4.31 28.53 0.88
CA LEU A 84 -4.85 27.31 0.28
C LEU A 84 -5.97 26.67 1.09
N GLY A 85 -6.34 27.23 2.24
CA GLY A 85 -7.41 26.68 3.06
C GLY A 85 -7.07 25.34 3.73
N ILE A 86 -5.78 25.00 3.78
CA ILE A 86 -5.29 23.76 4.38
C ILE A 86 -5.36 23.92 5.89
N ARG A 87 -6.31 23.22 6.52
CA ARG A 87 -6.36 23.11 7.98
C ARG A 87 -5.19 22.26 8.43
N THR A 88 -4.12 22.90 8.90
CA THR A 88 -2.99 22.21 9.51
C THR A 88 -3.44 21.64 10.86
N SER A 89 -3.99 20.42 10.87
CA SER A 89 -4.30 19.68 12.10
C SER A 89 -3.08 18.98 12.69
N PHE A 90 -1.87 19.37 12.27
CA PHE A 90 -0.66 18.73 12.74
C PHE A 90 -0.42 19.06 14.21
N ASP A 91 -0.98 18.23 15.07
CA ASP A 91 -0.57 18.11 16.45
C ASP A 91 0.94 17.84 16.47
N THR A 92 1.64 18.59 17.31
CA THR A 92 3.08 18.46 17.57
C THR A 92 3.46 17.01 17.84
N LEU A 93 2.61 16.26 18.56
CA LEU A 93 2.81 14.84 18.84
C LEU A 93 2.81 13.98 17.56
N GLN A 94 1.91 14.26 16.63
CA GLN A 94 1.83 13.52 15.37
C GLN A 94 3.11 13.76 14.55
N ARG A 95 3.59 15.00 14.47
CA ARG A 95 4.85 15.36 13.78
C ARG A 95 6.04 14.57 14.31
N TYR A 96 6.25 14.57 15.63
CA TYR A 96 7.37 13.84 16.22
C TYR A 96 7.26 12.34 15.99
N THR A 97 6.05 11.79 16.12
CA THR A 97 5.80 10.37 15.85
C THR A 97 6.15 10.02 14.40
N PHE A 98 5.83 10.90 13.44
CA PHE A 98 6.22 10.76 12.04
C PHE A 98 7.74 10.74 11.87
N ILE A 99 8.44 11.77 12.32
CA ILE A 99 9.89 11.89 12.16
C ILE A 99 10.59 10.68 12.77
N VAL A 100 10.24 10.32 14.01
CA VAL A 100 10.87 9.22 14.74
C VAL A 100 10.59 7.88 14.06
N SER A 101 9.32 7.57 13.74
CA SER A 101 8.97 6.29 13.10
C SER A 101 9.61 6.15 11.71
N THR A 102 9.66 7.23 10.93
CA THR A 102 10.31 7.25 9.61
C THR A 102 11.81 7.03 9.73
N GLY A 103 12.47 7.74 10.65
CA GLY A 103 13.90 7.57 10.92
C GLY A 103 14.25 6.14 11.32
N ILE A 104 13.43 5.52 12.17
CA ILE A 104 13.60 4.11 12.56
C ILE A 104 13.49 3.19 11.33
N ILE A 105 12.50 3.41 10.46
CA ILE A 105 12.30 2.59 9.24
C ILE A 105 13.49 2.74 8.28
N VAL A 106 13.96 3.96 8.03
CA VAL A 106 15.14 4.23 7.18
C VAL A 106 16.37 3.53 7.73
N LEU A 107 16.63 3.69 9.03
CA LEU A 107 17.75 3.06 9.70
C LEU A 107 17.67 1.53 9.58
N TRP A 108 16.49 0.97 9.83
CA TRP A 108 16.29 -0.48 9.77
C TRP A 108 16.52 -1.02 8.36
N HIS A 109 15.96 -0.40 7.34
CA HIS A 109 16.21 -0.79 5.95
C HIS A 109 17.69 -0.66 5.57
N SER A 110 18.36 0.39 6.01
CA SER A 110 19.80 0.60 5.78
C SER A 110 20.64 -0.50 6.44
N VAL A 111 20.33 -0.87 7.68
CA VAL A 111 20.95 -2.00 8.38
C VAL A 111 20.67 -3.31 7.63
N GLN A 112 19.47 -3.52 7.09
CA GLN A 112 19.18 -4.69 6.27
C GLN A 112 19.99 -4.72 4.97
N VAL A 113 20.18 -3.60 4.28
CA VAL A 113 21.09 -3.51 3.12
C VAL A 113 22.50 -3.92 3.53
N LEU A 114 23.07 -3.26 4.53
CA LEU A 114 24.44 -3.52 4.98
C LEU A 114 24.65 -4.97 5.41
N THR A 115 23.71 -5.54 6.15
CA THR A 115 23.79 -6.94 6.57
C THR A 115 23.60 -7.90 5.40
N THR A 116 22.77 -7.56 4.39
CA THR A 116 22.57 -8.37 3.18
C THR A 116 23.80 -8.35 2.27
N LEU A 117 24.47 -7.19 2.18
CA LEU A 117 25.74 -7.01 1.47
C LEU A 117 26.89 -7.72 2.21
N LYS A 118 26.96 -7.60 3.54
CA LYS A 118 28.04 -8.17 4.36
C LYS A 118 28.05 -9.69 4.40
N ALA A 119 26.90 -10.35 4.17
CA ALA A 119 26.70 -11.80 4.02
C ALA A 119 27.68 -12.76 4.77
N THR A 120 28.15 -12.36 5.94
CA THR A 120 28.92 -13.14 6.90
C THR A 120 28.61 -12.58 8.30
N CYS A 121 28.37 -13.51 9.23
CA CYS A 121 28.15 -13.33 10.67
C CYS A 121 26.77 -12.83 11.14
N ALA A 122 25.97 -13.83 11.49
CA ALA A 122 25.14 -13.95 12.70
C ALA A 122 24.44 -12.69 13.25
N HIS A 123 23.11 -12.65 13.10
CA HIS A 123 22.26 -12.04 14.11
C HIS A 123 20.90 -12.76 14.16
N ASP A 124 20.83 -13.86 14.92
CA ASP A 124 19.61 -14.69 15.03
C ASP A 124 18.77 -14.40 16.29
N GLY A 125 19.17 -13.42 17.11
CA GLY A 125 18.69 -13.28 18.49
C GLY A 125 17.31 -12.66 18.72
N LEU A 126 16.77 -11.81 17.84
CA LEU A 126 15.64 -10.92 18.23
C LEU A 126 14.23 -11.31 17.75
N LEU A 127 14.07 -12.39 16.97
CA LEU A 127 12.79 -12.67 16.26
C LEU A 127 12.29 -14.13 16.41
N SER A 128 12.72 -14.86 17.44
CA SER A 128 12.40 -16.28 17.62
C SER A 128 10.89 -16.59 17.64
N GLY A 129 10.07 -15.76 18.30
CA GLY A 129 8.61 -15.91 18.30
C GLY A 129 7.95 -15.62 16.94
N TRP A 130 8.47 -14.66 16.20
CA TRP A 130 7.97 -14.27 14.86
C TRP A 130 8.25 -15.33 13.80
N LYS A 131 9.31 -16.12 13.99
CA LYS A 131 9.65 -17.23 13.11
C LYS A 131 8.51 -18.27 13.04
N ALA A 132 7.73 -18.48 14.09
CA ALA A 132 6.66 -19.48 14.08
C ALA A 132 5.43 -19.11 13.20
N PHE A 133 5.14 -17.80 13.06
CA PHE A 133 3.97 -17.31 12.31
C PHE A 133 4.25 -16.99 10.84
N PHE A 134 5.44 -16.49 10.50
CA PHE A 134 5.73 -15.98 9.15
C PHE A 134 6.83 -16.73 8.41
N THR A 135 7.49 -17.73 9.02
CA THR A 135 8.42 -18.57 8.24
C THR A 135 7.66 -19.47 7.28
N ILE A 136 8.24 -19.69 6.11
CA ILE A 136 7.71 -20.56 5.06
C ILE A 136 7.35 -21.97 5.56
N ASP A 137 7.98 -22.43 6.65
CA ASP A 137 7.78 -23.75 7.26
C ASP A 137 6.90 -23.71 8.52
N GLY A 138 6.41 -22.53 8.93
CA GLY A 138 5.66 -22.34 10.16
C GLY A 138 4.26 -22.98 10.10
N LYS A 139 3.81 -23.57 11.22
CA LYS A 139 2.47 -24.17 11.37
C LYS A 139 1.34 -23.16 11.10
N TYR A 140 1.56 -21.89 11.44
CA TYR A 140 0.58 -20.82 11.31
C TYR A 140 0.80 -19.92 10.09
N PHE A 141 1.67 -20.32 9.14
CA PHE A 141 2.02 -19.50 7.98
C PHE A 141 0.80 -19.03 7.18
N GLU A 142 -0.15 -19.93 6.91
CA GLU A 142 -1.35 -19.61 6.14
C GLU A 142 -2.22 -18.56 6.85
N LEU A 143 -2.46 -18.75 8.16
CA LEU A 143 -3.24 -17.82 8.96
C LEU A 143 -2.54 -16.45 9.06
N GLY A 144 -1.24 -16.44 9.35
CA GLY A 144 -0.46 -15.21 9.45
C GLY A 144 -0.41 -14.44 8.13
N THR A 145 -0.25 -15.14 7.00
CA THR A 145 -0.24 -14.50 5.68
C THR A 145 -1.61 -14.01 5.24
N ASP A 146 -2.69 -14.70 5.61
CA ASP A 146 -4.06 -14.25 5.31
C ASP A 146 -4.43 -13.00 6.14
N VAL A 147 -4.09 -12.97 7.44
CA VAL A 147 -4.24 -11.76 8.29
C VAL A 147 -3.42 -10.60 7.74
N ARG A 148 -2.16 -10.85 7.35
CA ARG A 148 -1.28 -9.85 6.74
C ARG A 148 -1.90 -9.28 5.45
N ALA A 149 -2.43 -10.16 4.59
CA ALA A 149 -3.07 -9.75 3.34
C ALA A 149 -4.31 -8.89 3.60
N ILE A 150 -5.13 -9.22 4.61
CA ILE A 150 -6.29 -8.40 5.00
C ILE A 150 -5.85 -7.00 5.43
N ILE A 151 -4.87 -6.90 6.35
CA ILE A 151 -4.36 -5.61 6.82
C ILE A 151 -3.79 -4.78 5.66
N GLU A 152 -3.06 -5.43 4.76
CA GLU A 152 -2.46 -4.79 3.59
C GLU A 152 -3.53 -4.28 2.62
N ILE A 153 -4.56 -5.09 2.32
CA ILE A 153 -5.69 -4.72 1.45
C ILE A 153 -6.49 -3.56 2.05
N VAL A 154 -6.81 -3.60 3.34
CA VAL A 154 -7.54 -2.51 4.02
C VAL A 154 -6.73 -1.22 3.95
N THR A 155 -5.43 -1.29 4.26
CA THR A 155 -4.50 -0.16 4.16
C THR A 155 -4.47 0.42 2.75
N GLN A 156 -4.37 -0.44 1.73
CA GLN A 156 -4.32 -0.02 0.32
C GLN A 156 -5.65 0.59 -0.15
N ILE A 157 -6.80 0.07 0.29
CA ILE A 157 -8.13 0.66 0.02
C ILE A 157 -8.19 2.08 0.58
N LEU A 158 -7.77 2.27 1.84
CA LEU A 158 -7.76 3.60 2.47
C LEU A 158 -6.83 4.56 1.71
N ALA A 159 -5.63 4.11 1.36
CA ALA A 159 -4.68 4.89 0.56
C ALA A 159 -5.28 5.31 -0.80
N ILE A 160 -5.89 4.38 -1.54
CA ILE A 160 -6.52 4.67 -2.84
C ILE A 160 -7.66 5.67 -2.69
N ARG A 161 -8.53 5.52 -1.70
CA ARG A 161 -9.64 6.46 -1.48
C ARG A 161 -9.12 7.88 -1.23
N ARG A 162 -7.99 8.02 -0.54
CA ARG A 162 -7.35 9.31 -0.30
C ARG A 162 -6.71 9.87 -1.56
N ILE A 163 -5.95 9.05 -2.31
CA ILE A 163 -5.35 9.43 -3.60
C ILE A 163 -6.43 9.86 -4.60
N GLY A 164 -7.53 9.12 -4.68
CA GLY A 164 -8.64 9.37 -5.61
C GLY A 164 -9.33 10.71 -5.39
N ARG A 165 -9.38 11.22 -4.16
CA ARG A 165 -9.94 12.55 -3.84
C ARG A 165 -8.99 13.71 -4.13
N ALA A 166 -7.69 13.43 -4.24
CA ALA A 166 -6.66 14.45 -4.20
C ALA A 166 -5.98 14.67 -5.56
N MET A 167 -5.78 13.63 -6.36
CA MET A 167 -4.86 13.72 -7.49
C MET A 167 -5.53 13.81 -8.86
N LYS A 168 -5.04 14.75 -9.68
CA LYS A 168 -5.26 14.81 -11.12
C LYS A 168 -4.55 13.70 -11.90
N THR A 169 -3.48 13.12 -11.35
CA THR A 169 -2.71 12.04 -11.97
C THR A 169 -3.52 10.74 -11.98
N LEU A 170 -4.44 10.66 -12.95
CA LEU A 170 -5.33 9.52 -13.17
C LEU A 170 -4.53 8.21 -13.23
N TRP A 171 -3.35 8.23 -13.86
CA TRP A 171 -2.50 7.05 -13.98
C TRP A 171 -2.01 6.50 -12.62
N LEU A 172 -1.77 7.35 -11.63
CA LEU A 172 -1.29 6.90 -10.31
C LEU A 172 -2.45 6.22 -9.54
N HIS A 173 -3.64 6.76 -9.68
CA HIS A 173 -4.86 6.11 -9.18
C HIS A 173 -5.13 4.79 -9.92
N ASP A 174 -5.01 4.75 -11.25
CA ASP A 174 -5.11 3.52 -12.06
C ASP A 174 -4.11 2.45 -11.61
N LEU A 175 -2.85 2.85 -11.44
CA LEU A 175 -1.77 1.97 -11.03
C LEU A 175 -2.03 1.39 -9.63
N THR A 176 -2.42 2.23 -8.68
CA THR A 176 -2.68 1.78 -7.29
C THR A 176 -3.90 0.88 -7.21
N VAL A 177 -4.97 1.17 -7.95
CA VAL A 177 -6.12 0.25 -8.04
C VAL A 177 -5.73 -1.07 -8.71
N GLY A 178 -4.96 -1.03 -9.79
CA GLY A 178 -4.44 -2.23 -10.44
C GLY A 178 -3.59 -3.07 -9.48
N ALA A 179 -2.70 -2.43 -8.71
CA ALA A 179 -1.89 -3.10 -7.71
C ALA A 179 -2.74 -3.74 -6.59
N LEU A 180 -3.80 -3.07 -6.13
CA LEU A 180 -4.75 -3.62 -5.15
C LEU A 180 -5.50 -4.85 -5.71
N VAL A 181 -6.01 -4.77 -6.94
CA VAL A 181 -6.69 -5.90 -7.61
C VAL A 181 -5.73 -7.08 -7.76
N LEU A 182 -4.48 -6.83 -8.17
CA LEU A 182 -3.44 -7.85 -8.22
C LEU A 182 -3.15 -8.43 -6.83
N ASN A 183 -3.20 -7.63 -5.76
CA ASN A 183 -3.00 -8.13 -4.40
C ASN A 183 -4.09 -9.13 -4.02
N CYS A 184 -5.36 -8.76 -4.27
CA CYS A 184 -6.52 -9.61 -4.05
C CYS A 184 -6.41 -10.93 -4.85
N TRP A 185 -5.98 -10.88 -6.10
CA TRP A 185 -5.92 -12.07 -6.96
C TRP A 185 -4.64 -12.90 -6.81
N SER A 186 -3.56 -12.32 -6.27
CA SER A 186 -2.27 -13.00 -6.16
C SER A 186 -2.37 -14.32 -5.39
N THR A 187 -3.04 -14.31 -4.24
CA THR A 187 -3.17 -15.50 -3.38
C THR A 187 -3.93 -16.64 -4.05
N PRO A 188 -5.16 -16.45 -4.56
CA PRO A 188 -5.90 -17.53 -5.22
C PRO A 188 -5.22 -18.00 -6.52
N LEU A 189 -4.67 -17.10 -7.35
CA LEU A 189 -4.00 -17.48 -8.60
C LEU A 189 -2.73 -18.29 -8.34
N LEU A 190 -1.87 -17.85 -7.42
CA LEU A 190 -0.63 -18.56 -7.11
C LEU A 190 -0.92 -19.94 -6.50
N ARG A 191 -1.93 -20.05 -5.62
CA ARG A 191 -2.39 -21.34 -5.08
C ARG A 191 -2.91 -22.26 -6.18
N PHE A 192 -3.65 -21.74 -7.16
CA PHE A 192 -4.14 -22.53 -8.28
C PHE A 192 -2.99 -23.07 -9.17
N ILE A 193 -2.07 -22.19 -9.58
CA ILE A 193 -0.95 -22.54 -10.47
C ILE A 193 0.01 -23.54 -9.81
N TRP A 194 0.36 -23.31 -8.54
CA TRP A 194 1.34 -24.11 -7.80
C TRP A 194 0.71 -24.98 -6.70
N ARG A 195 -0.53 -25.46 -6.91
CA ARG A 195 -1.24 -26.32 -5.94
C ARG A 195 -0.46 -27.56 -5.50
N HIS A 196 0.40 -28.08 -6.38
CA HIS A 196 1.21 -29.28 -6.14
C HIS A 196 2.58 -28.99 -5.52
N GLU A 197 2.95 -27.71 -5.39
CA GLU A 197 4.28 -27.30 -4.94
C GLU A 197 4.18 -26.27 -3.80
N PRO A 198 3.80 -26.72 -2.57
CA PRO A 198 3.45 -25.84 -1.46
C PRO A 198 4.55 -24.82 -1.12
N VAL A 199 5.80 -25.25 -1.14
CA VAL A 199 6.95 -24.39 -0.82
C VAL A 199 7.17 -23.32 -1.89
N LYS A 200 6.96 -23.64 -3.18
CA LYS A 200 7.18 -22.68 -4.26
C LYS A 200 6.13 -21.57 -4.25
N TRP A 201 4.85 -21.92 -4.08
CA TRP A 201 3.81 -20.89 -4.07
C TRP A 201 3.98 -19.95 -2.85
N ARG A 202 4.35 -20.48 -1.67
CA ARG A 202 4.61 -19.65 -0.47
C ARG A 202 5.71 -18.63 -0.72
N PHE A 203 6.80 -19.06 -1.36
CA PHE A 203 7.91 -18.17 -1.71
C PHE A 203 7.49 -17.11 -2.74
N VAL A 204 6.82 -17.53 -3.82
CA VAL A 204 6.37 -16.62 -4.89
C VAL A 204 5.35 -15.61 -4.37
N ARG A 205 4.46 -16.00 -3.44
CA ARG A 205 3.50 -15.07 -2.80
C ARG A 205 4.21 -13.95 -2.04
N LEU A 206 5.25 -14.26 -1.26
CA LEU A 206 6.02 -13.25 -0.54
C LEU A 206 6.75 -12.29 -1.49
N PHE A 207 7.26 -12.83 -2.60
CA PHE A 207 7.91 -12.03 -3.65
C PHE A 207 6.93 -11.07 -4.33
N VAL A 208 5.82 -11.60 -4.86
CA VAL A 208 4.77 -10.81 -5.53
C VAL A 208 4.17 -9.79 -4.58
N GLY A 209 3.88 -10.17 -3.32
CA GLY A 209 3.40 -9.25 -2.29
C GLY A 209 4.38 -8.10 -2.03
N SER A 210 5.69 -8.37 -2.04
CA SER A 210 6.71 -7.33 -1.86
C SER A 210 6.75 -6.34 -3.02
N VAL A 211 6.58 -6.82 -4.27
CA VAL A 211 6.49 -5.98 -5.47
C VAL A 211 5.25 -5.07 -5.41
N ILE A 212 4.10 -5.64 -5.07
CA ILE A 212 2.84 -4.90 -4.94
C ILE A 212 2.94 -3.86 -3.83
N ALA A 213 3.49 -4.22 -2.66
CA ALA A 213 3.69 -3.29 -1.55
C ALA A 213 4.59 -2.11 -1.94
N ALA A 214 5.66 -2.34 -2.71
CA ALA A 214 6.54 -1.25 -3.16
C ALA A 214 5.84 -0.24 -4.09
N CYS A 215 4.80 -0.65 -4.82
CA CYS A 215 3.99 0.28 -5.59
C CYS A 215 3.39 1.38 -4.68
N PHE A 216 2.89 1.02 -3.49
CA PHE A 216 2.30 1.96 -2.56
C PHE A 216 3.33 2.69 -1.69
N LEU A 217 4.36 1.98 -1.26
CA LEU A 217 5.30 2.49 -0.27
C LEU A 217 6.50 3.22 -0.87
N VAL A 218 6.82 2.96 -2.14
CA VAL A 218 7.95 3.59 -2.84
C VAL A 218 7.43 4.47 -3.97
N VAL A 219 6.71 3.90 -4.94
CA VAL A 219 6.34 4.65 -6.16
C VAL A 219 5.40 5.82 -5.84
N VAL A 220 4.33 5.58 -5.08
CA VAL A 220 3.40 6.66 -4.67
C VAL A 220 4.11 7.73 -3.85
N GLN A 221 4.95 7.34 -2.89
CA GLN A 221 5.65 8.29 -2.02
C GLN A 221 6.65 9.16 -2.78
N LEU A 222 7.48 8.56 -3.63
CA LEU A 222 8.42 9.31 -4.46
C LEU A 222 7.70 10.23 -5.45
N ARG A 223 6.58 9.78 -6.02
CA ARG A 223 5.78 10.59 -6.94
C ARG A 223 5.16 11.79 -6.23
N LEU A 224 4.61 11.58 -5.05
CA LEU A 224 4.08 12.64 -4.19
C LEU A 224 5.15 13.66 -3.81
N ALA A 225 6.29 13.19 -3.32
CA ALA A 225 7.43 14.03 -2.95
C ALA A 225 7.92 14.87 -4.14
N TRP A 226 7.94 14.29 -5.33
CA TRP A 226 8.25 14.99 -6.57
C TRP A 226 7.22 16.06 -6.92
N ASP A 227 5.92 15.78 -6.77
CA ASP A 227 4.87 16.75 -7.07
C ASP A 227 4.92 17.96 -6.13
N VAL A 228 5.12 17.73 -4.83
CA VAL A 228 5.28 18.81 -3.85
C VAL A 228 6.46 19.72 -4.22
N THR A 229 7.64 19.13 -4.46
CA THR A 229 8.86 19.90 -4.78
C THR A 229 8.79 20.62 -6.12
N ARG A 230 8.10 20.04 -7.11
CA ARG A 230 7.92 20.68 -8.42
C ARG A 230 6.97 21.88 -8.34
N LEU A 231 5.88 21.74 -7.58
CA LEU A 231 4.84 22.75 -7.50
C LEU A 231 5.26 23.96 -6.64
N ASP A 232 6.07 23.74 -5.60
CA ASP A 232 6.63 24.80 -4.73
C ASP A 232 7.39 25.87 -5.54
N ASN A 233 8.29 25.43 -6.44
CA ASN A 233 9.07 26.32 -7.31
C ASN A 233 8.22 27.17 -8.28
N SER A 234 6.92 26.88 -8.41
CA SER A 234 6.02 27.48 -9.39
C SER A 234 4.76 28.11 -8.76
N PHE A 235 4.63 28.14 -7.43
CA PHE A 235 3.42 28.52 -6.69
C PHE A 235 3.01 30.01 -6.82
N ARG A 236 3.78 30.83 -7.52
CA ARG A 236 3.60 32.30 -7.54
C ARG A 236 2.54 32.83 -8.51
N GLY A 237 1.40 32.17 -8.72
CA GLY A 237 0.43 32.59 -9.75
C GLY A 237 -1.05 32.35 -9.43
N PHE A 238 -1.92 33.17 -10.05
CA PHE A 238 -3.39 33.10 -9.97
C PHE A 238 -4.01 31.98 -10.83
N ASP A 239 -3.49 30.75 -10.72
CA ASP A 239 -4.01 29.60 -11.46
C ASP A 239 -4.76 28.65 -10.53
N VAL A 240 -6.10 28.69 -10.55
CA VAL A 240 -6.97 27.80 -9.78
C VAL A 240 -6.58 26.34 -9.95
N ALA A 241 -6.27 25.90 -11.18
CA ALA A 241 -5.94 24.50 -11.42
C ALA A 241 -4.72 24.08 -10.62
N ARG A 242 -3.66 24.89 -10.71
CA ARG A 242 -2.37 24.62 -10.07
C ARG A 242 -2.46 24.72 -8.56
N ASN A 243 -3.19 25.71 -8.05
CA ASN A 243 -3.32 25.92 -6.61
C ASN A 243 -4.17 24.83 -5.96
N THR A 244 -5.22 24.37 -6.63
CA THR A 244 -5.96 23.17 -6.20
C THR A 244 -5.08 21.92 -6.24
N GLU A 245 -4.29 21.72 -7.31
CA GLU A 245 -3.35 20.59 -7.40
C GLU A 245 -2.31 20.60 -6.27
N TYR A 246 -1.71 21.76 -6.00
CA TYR A 246 -0.73 21.92 -4.93
C TYR A 246 -1.33 21.70 -3.55
N ARG A 247 -2.54 22.22 -3.30
CA ARG A 247 -3.30 21.97 -2.08
C ARG A 247 -3.43 20.47 -1.82
N TYR A 248 -3.93 19.73 -2.81
CA TYR A 248 -4.15 18.29 -2.64
C TYR A 248 -2.86 17.48 -2.54
N ALA A 249 -1.81 17.82 -3.31
CA ALA A 249 -0.51 17.17 -3.18
C ALA A 249 0.04 17.34 -1.77
N THR A 250 -0.07 18.55 -1.21
CA THR A 250 0.35 18.89 0.14
C THR A 250 -0.52 18.21 1.20
N GLU A 251 -1.85 18.20 1.04
CA GLU A 251 -2.76 17.51 1.97
C GLU A 251 -2.54 16.00 1.96
N LEU A 252 -2.30 15.40 0.79
CA LEU A 252 -2.05 13.97 0.67
C LEU A 252 -0.68 13.57 1.23
N TYR A 253 0.32 14.42 1.07
CA TYR A 253 1.67 14.14 1.53
C TYR A 253 1.87 14.47 3.02
N PHE A 254 1.52 15.69 3.43
CA PHE A 254 1.76 16.17 4.78
C PHE A 254 0.57 15.85 5.70
N VAL A 255 -0.66 16.23 5.33
CA VAL A 255 -1.84 16.17 6.22
C VAL A 255 -2.40 14.74 6.29
N SER A 256 -1.66 13.86 6.96
CA SER A 256 -2.10 12.50 7.23
C SER A 256 -3.00 12.45 8.45
N ASP A 257 -4.05 11.65 8.36
CA ASP A 257 -4.77 11.14 9.51
C ASP A 257 -3.93 10.06 10.20
N TRP A 258 -4.14 9.89 11.51
CA TRP A 258 -3.46 8.84 12.30
C TRP A 258 -3.65 7.45 11.71
N LEU A 259 -4.82 7.17 11.13
CA LEU A 259 -5.10 5.88 10.52
C LEU A 259 -4.19 5.64 9.31
N THR A 260 -4.10 6.56 8.34
CA THR A 260 -3.14 6.42 7.22
C THR A 260 -1.70 6.31 7.70
N THR A 261 -1.34 7.10 8.72
CA THR A 261 -0.01 7.07 9.34
C THR A 261 0.33 5.65 9.79
N VAL A 262 -0.47 5.10 10.70
CA VAL A 262 -0.27 3.77 11.26
C VAL A 262 -0.28 2.71 10.15
N SER A 263 -1.21 2.82 9.19
CA SER A 263 -1.31 1.92 8.04
C SER A 263 -0.01 1.84 7.24
N THR A 264 0.57 2.98 6.86
CA THR A 264 1.82 3.00 6.07
C THR A 264 3.00 2.43 6.84
N ARG A 265 3.08 2.70 8.15
CA ARG A 265 4.15 2.18 9.01
C ARG A 265 4.01 0.66 9.23
N VAL A 266 2.79 0.17 9.43
CA VAL A 266 2.50 -1.28 9.49
C VAL A 266 2.89 -1.97 8.18
N ALA A 267 2.55 -1.37 7.04
CA ALA A 267 2.94 -1.90 5.73
C ALA A 267 4.46 -1.92 5.53
N ALA A 268 5.18 -0.87 5.95
CA ALA A 268 6.65 -0.81 5.91
C ALA A 268 7.31 -1.92 6.75
N VAL A 269 6.85 -2.08 8.00
CA VAL A 269 7.33 -3.15 8.89
C VAL A 269 7.03 -4.52 8.29
N SER A 270 5.84 -4.70 7.72
CA SER A 270 5.47 -5.94 7.01
C SER A 270 6.42 -6.25 5.85
N ALA A 271 6.82 -5.23 5.08
CA ALA A 271 7.78 -5.37 3.99
C ALA A 271 9.18 -5.77 4.50
N ILE A 272 9.66 -5.16 5.60
CA ILE A 272 10.93 -5.54 6.25
C ILE A 272 10.91 -7.02 6.63
N LEU A 273 9.86 -7.47 7.33
CA LEU A 273 9.74 -8.85 7.80
C LEU A 273 9.67 -9.84 6.64
N THR A 274 8.97 -9.48 5.56
CA THR A 274 8.83 -10.31 4.36
C THR A 274 10.17 -10.49 3.67
N LEU A 275 10.89 -9.40 3.42
CA LEU A 275 12.22 -9.44 2.79
C LEU A 275 13.24 -10.16 3.67
N GLY A 276 13.20 -9.97 4.99
CA GLY A 276 14.03 -10.71 5.95
C GLY A 276 13.77 -12.22 5.90
N THR A 277 12.50 -12.63 5.76
CA THR A 277 12.12 -14.04 5.61
C THR A 277 12.69 -14.63 4.32
N ILE A 278 12.52 -13.94 3.18
CA ILE A 278 13.09 -14.32 1.89
C ILE A 278 14.61 -14.49 2.01
N ARG A 279 15.29 -13.49 2.59
CA ARG A 279 16.75 -13.48 2.78
C ARG A 279 17.23 -14.65 3.64
N SER A 280 16.60 -14.90 4.79
CA SER A 280 17.06 -15.95 5.72
C SER A 280 17.12 -17.33 5.07
N LYS A 281 16.13 -17.64 4.21
CA LYS A 281 16.06 -18.89 3.45
C LYS A 281 17.09 -18.97 2.33
N VAL A 282 17.34 -17.84 1.66
CA VAL A 282 18.37 -17.71 0.62
C VAL A 282 19.77 -17.92 1.23
N LEU A 283 20.08 -17.29 2.36
CA LEU A 283 21.39 -17.39 3.02
C LEU A 283 21.64 -18.72 3.73
N ALA A 284 20.61 -19.34 4.32
CA ALA A 284 20.73 -20.68 4.91
C ALA A 284 21.21 -21.74 3.90
N ARG A 285 21.01 -21.50 2.60
CA ARG A 285 21.51 -22.34 1.50
C ARG A 285 22.95 -22.04 1.13
N ALA A 286 23.36 -20.76 1.10
CA ALA A 286 24.75 -20.37 0.81
C ALA A 286 25.72 -20.99 1.82
N ARG A 287 25.35 -20.98 3.11
CA ARG A 287 26.15 -21.56 4.20
C ARG A 287 26.33 -23.08 4.09
N ARG A 288 25.33 -23.81 3.57
CA ARG A 288 25.45 -25.26 3.33
C ARG A 288 26.33 -25.62 2.14
N ARG A 289 26.49 -24.74 1.15
CA ARG A 289 27.45 -24.95 0.04
C ARG A 289 28.90 -24.69 0.44
N GLY A 290 29.14 -23.83 1.44
CA GLY A 290 30.47 -23.59 2.01
C GLY A 290 30.90 -24.59 3.11
N SER A 291 30.00 -25.49 3.53
CA SER A 291 30.25 -26.54 4.53
C SER A 291 30.14 -27.91 3.85
N VAL A 292 31.17 -28.25 3.07
CA VAL A 292 31.48 -29.63 2.72
C VAL A 292 32.88 -29.91 3.27
N ILE A 293 32.95 -30.08 4.58
CA ILE A 293 33.99 -30.88 5.22
C ILE A 293 33.23 -31.80 6.17
N VAL A 294 33.00 -33.03 5.71
CA VAL A 294 32.58 -34.13 6.57
C VAL A 294 33.88 -34.75 7.08
N PRO A 295 34.19 -34.71 8.39
CA PRO A 295 35.16 -35.65 8.91
C PRO A 295 34.50 -37.02 8.88
N ILE A 296 34.96 -37.87 7.97
CA ILE A 296 34.82 -39.31 8.11
C ILE A 296 35.79 -39.71 9.24
N VAL A 297 35.37 -40.66 10.08
CA VAL A 297 36.03 -41.26 11.27
C VAL A 297 35.35 -40.78 12.57
N GLY A 298 34.77 -41.61 13.43
CA GLY A 298 34.69 -43.08 13.51
C GLY A 298 33.65 -43.50 14.56
N ASP A 299 33.39 -44.80 14.63
CA ASP A 299 32.38 -45.48 15.43
C ASP A 299 32.21 -44.98 16.88
N ARG A 300 31.01 -44.51 17.22
CA ARG A 300 30.33 -44.85 18.47
C ARG A 300 28.84 -44.54 18.37
N ALA A 301 28.04 -45.60 18.36
CA ALA A 301 26.59 -45.52 18.49
C ALA A 301 26.24 -44.99 19.88
N THR A 302 25.99 -43.69 19.99
CA THR A 302 25.17 -43.13 21.07
C THR A 302 23.73 -43.14 20.61
N THR A 303 22.89 -43.84 21.37
CA THR A 303 21.44 -43.85 21.26
C THR A 303 20.93 -42.41 21.40
N PHE A 304 20.54 -41.81 20.28
CA PHE A 304 19.76 -40.58 20.27
C PHE A 304 18.32 -40.92 20.61
N ASP A 305 17.85 -40.35 21.73
CA ASP A 305 16.45 -40.32 22.09
C ASP A 305 15.59 -39.80 20.94
N ALA A 306 14.42 -40.41 20.81
CA ALA A 306 13.44 -40.17 19.76
C ALA A 306 13.16 -38.67 19.57
N ALA A 307 13.51 -38.16 18.40
CA ALA A 307 13.08 -36.84 17.96
C ALA A 307 11.53 -36.77 17.99
N PRO A 308 10.94 -35.67 18.47
CA PRO A 308 9.49 -35.54 18.55
C PRO A 308 8.89 -35.66 17.15
N HIS A 309 7.83 -36.46 17.05
CA HIS A 309 7.03 -36.68 15.84
C HIS A 309 6.81 -35.38 15.05
N VAL A 310 7.52 -35.24 13.93
CA VAL A 310 7.22 -34.24 12.89
C VAL A 310 5.90 -34.67 12.27
N SER A 311 4.82 -34.07 12.76
CA SER A 311 3.48 -34.25 12.22
C SER A 311 3.50 -33.82 10.75
N SER A 312 2.99 -34.69 9.90
CA SER A 312 2.83 -34.52 8.46
C SER A 312 2.28 -33.14 8.09
N LEU A 313 3.14 -32.29 7.53
CA LEU A 313 2.82 -31.05 6.81
C LEU A 313 2.17 -31.38 5.46
N VAL A 314 1.11 -32.18 5.46
CA VAL A 314 0.20 -32.28 4.32
C VAL A 314 -0.88 -31.25 4.59
N SER A 315 -0.80 -30.11 3.89
CA SER A 315 -1.83 -29.09 3.89
C SER A 315 -3.10 -29.71 3.28
N HIS A 316 -3.94 -30.30 4.13
CA HIS A 316 -5.30 -30.61 3.74
C HIS A 316 -5.98 -29.28 3.43
N ASP A 317 -6.49 -29.18 2.20
CA ASP A 317 -7.15 -28.02 1.61
C ASP A 317 -8.41 -27.69 2.42
N SER A 318 -8.23 -26.96 3.52
CA SER A 318 -9.30 -26.72 4.48
C SER A 318 -10.40 -25.87 3.83
N PRO A 319 -11.68 -26.10 4.16
CA PRO A 319 -12.78 -25.29 3.63
C PRO A 319 -12.58 -23.78 3.90
N ALA A 320 -11.90 -23.42 4.99
CA ALA A 320 -11.56 -22.03 5.31
C ALA A 320 -10.68 -21.37 4.24
N HIS A 321 -9.71 -22.08 3.65
CA HIS A 321 -8.86 -21.52 2.59
C HIS A 321 -9.63 -21.29 1.29
N ARG A 322 -10.59 -22.16 0.98
CA ARG A 322 -11.46 -22.00 -0.20
C ARG A 322 -12.34 -20.77 -0.06
N VAL A 323 -12.94 -20.58 1.12
CA VAL A 323 -13.73 -19.38 1.43
C VAL A 323 -12.87 -18.12 1.34
N SER A 324 -11.70 -18.10 1.98
CA SER A 324 -10.76 -16.96 1.91
C SER A 324 -10.37 -16.60 0.47
N ASN A 325 -10.01 -17.60 -0.34
CA ASN A 325 -9.70 -17.41 -1.75
C ASN A 325 -10.87 -16.83 -2.55
N ALA A 326 -12.09 -17.33 -2.32
CA ALA A 326 -13.29 -16.84 -2.98
C ALA A 326 -13.57 -15.38 -2.59
N VAL A 327 -13.46 -15.05 -1.30
CA VAL A 327 -13.62 -13.67 -0.80
C VAL A 327 -12.63 -12.72 -1.45
N PHE A 328 -11.34 -13.07 -1.50
CA PHE A 328 -10.33 -12.21 -2.13
C PHE A 328 -10.58 -12.05 -3.64
N LEU A 329 -10.97 -13.11 -4.34
CA LEU A 329 -11.27 -13.04 -5.77
C LEU A 329 -12.46 -12.13 -6.05
N LEU A 330 -13.57 -12.33 -5.33
CA LEU A 330 -14.78 -11.50 -5.43
C LEU A 330 -14.51 -10.05 -5.07
N LEU A 331 -13.72 -9.78 -4.03
CA LEU A 331 -13.32 -8.44 -3.65
C LEU A 331 -12.54 -7.74 -4.78
N GLY A 332 -11.57 -8.43 -5.39
CA GLY A 332 -10.82 -7.89 -6.53
C GLY A 332 -11.72 -7.58 -7.74
N VAL A 333 -12.70 -8.45 -8.03
CA VAL A 333 -13.71 -8.19 -9.09
C VAL A 333 -14.56 -6.97 -8.75
N ALA A 334 -15.07 -6.88 -7.52
CA ALA A 334 -15.88 -5.74 -7.08
C ALA A 334 -15.12 -4.41 -7.19
N ILE A 335 -13.85 -4.39 -6.76
CA ILE A 335 -12.98 -3.21 -6.86
C ILE A 335 -12.77 -2.82 -8.33
N LEU A 336 -12.45 -3.79 -9.20
CA LEU A 336 -12.20 -3.53 -10.61
C LEU A 336 -13.46 -3.01 -11.32
N VAL A 337 -14.62 -3.65 -11.12
CA VAL A 337 -15.89 -3.23 -11.70
C VAL A 337 -16.25 -1.82 -11.25
N THR A 338 -16.11 -1.54 -9.95
CA THR A 338 -16.36 -0.20 -9.40
C THR A 338 -15.44 0.84 -10.02
N HIS A 339 -14.15 0.52 -10.16
CA HIS A 339 -13.18 1.41 -10.79
C HIS A 339 -13.50 1.69 -12.24
N VAL A 340 -13.80 0.65 -13.03
CA VAL A 340 -14.19 0.77 -14.44
C VAL A 340 -15.44 1.65 -14.58
N PHE A 341 -16.46 1.41 -13.74
CA PHE A 341 -17.68 2.22 -13.71
C PHE A 341 -17.39 3.70 -13.43
N ILE A 342 -16.53 4.00 -12.44
CA ILE A 342 -16.12 5.38 -12.12
C ILE A 342 -15.35 6.01 -13.29
N THR A 343 -14.46 5.27 -13.95
CA THR A 343 -13.67 5.79 -15.08
C THR A 343 -14.50 6.08 -16.32
N MET A 344 -15.59 5.36 -16.53
CA MET A 344 -16.46 5.54 -17.69
C MET A 344 -17.44 6.71 -17.55
N ARG A 345 -17.61 7.29 -16.36
CA ARG A 345 -18.51 8.44 -16.16
C ARG A 345 -17.98 9.69 -16.85
N SER A 346 -18.71 10.18 -17.85
CA SER A 346 -18.42 11.46 -18.51
C SER A 346 -18.72 12.63 -17.59
N SER A 347 -17.85 13.64 -17.57
CA SER A 347 -18.02 14.88 -16.80
C SER A 347 -18.49 16.06 -17.68
N ALA A 348 -19.03 15.79 -18.87
CA ALA A 348 -19.46 16.84 -19.79
C ALA A 348 -20.81 17.43 -19.34
N VAL A 349 -20.78 18.70 -18.93
CA VAL A 349 -21.97 19.51 -18.64
C VAL A 349 -21.85 20.78 -19.46
N ALA A 350 -22.92 21.23 -20.12
CA ALA A 350 -22.90 22.43 -20.94
C ALA A 350 -22.45 23.65 -20.10
N GLY A 351 -21.59 24.50 -20.67
CA GLY A 351 -21.06 25.69 -19.98
C GLY A 351 -20.04 25.43 -18.86
N ALA A 352 -19.88 24.19 -18.41
CA ALA A 352 -18.98 23.82 -17.32
C ALA A 352 -17.80 22.96 -17.80
N ARG A 353 -16.63 23.23 -17.23
CA ARG A 353 -15.42 22.45 -17.45
C ARG A 353 -14.80 22.06 -16.11
N CYS A 354 -14.68 20.76 -15.87
CA CYS A 354 -13.90 20.28 -14.74
C CYS A 354 -12.40 20.42 -15.05
N ILE A 355 -11.74 21.35 -14.36
CA ILE A 355 -10.32 21.68 -14.54
C ILE A 355 -9.45 20.63 -13.85
N VAL A 356 -9.81 20.24 -12.62
CA VAL A 356 -9.11 19.23 -11.83
C VAL A 356 -10.08 18.08 -11.56
N ARG A 357 -9.87 16.97 -12.28
CA ARG A 357 -10.66 15.75 -12.14
C ARG A 357 -10.17 14.94 -10.95
N VAL A 358 -11.12 14.37 -10.22
CA VAL A 358 -10.89 13.45 -9.10
C VAL A 358 -11.76 12.22 -9.27
N ARG A 359 -11.36 11.11 -8.65
CA ARG A 359 -12.10 9.86 -8.70
C ARG A 359 -12.67 9.57 -7.32
N ASN A 360 -13.93 9.96 -7.12
CA ASN A 360 -14.70 9.63 -5.93
C ASN A 360 -15.71 8.53 -6.27
N GLY A 361 -15.65 7.40 -5.57
CA GLY A 361 -16.55 6.27 -5.78
C GLY A 361 -17.84 6.27 -4.96
N VAL A 362 -18.06 7.31 -4.13
CA VAL A 362 -19.16 7.33 -3.15
C VAL A 362 -20.37 8.15 -3.65
N SER A 363 -20.15 9.16 -4.50
CA SER A 363 -21.21 10.07 -4.93
C SER A 363 -21.85 9.66 -6.25
N THR A 364 -23.16 9.92 -6.37
CA THR A 364 -23.89 9.82 -7.63
C THR A 364 -23.66 11.03 -8.53
N ARG A 365 -23.21 12.16 -7.96
CA ARG A 365 -22.87 13.40 -8.67
C ARG A 365 -21.48 13.34 -9.31
N LEU A 366 -21.21 14.27 -10.23
CA LEU A 366 -19.94 14.32 -10.96
C LEU A 366 -18.79 14.78 -10.04
N PRO A 367 -17.73 13.97 -9.87
CA PRO A 367 -16.61 14.33 -9.02
C PRO A 367 -15.69 15.34 -9.71
N CYS A 368 -15.59 16.56 -9.17
CA CYS A 368 -14.69 17.58 -9.66
C CYS A 368 -14.11 18.40 -8.51
N ALA A 369 -12.79 18.51 -8.45
CA ALA A 369 -12.09 19.27 -7.43
C ALA A 369 -12.05 20.77 -7.75
N ALA A 370 -11.81 21.12 -9.02
CA ALA A 370 -11.80 22.49 -9.49
C ALA A 370 -12.71 22.64 -10.70
N LEU A 371 -13.77 23.44 -10.57
CA LEU A 371 -14.78 23.65 -11.59
C LEU A 371 -14.65 25.05 -12.19
N GLU A 372 -14.74 25.14 -13.52
CA GLU A 372 -14.92 26.40 -14.23
C GLU A 372 -16.30 26.45 -14.86
N ILE A 373 -17.09 27.45 -14.48
CA ILE A 373 -18.36 27.80 -15.12
C ILE A 373 -18.07 29.00 -16.01
N ASN A 374 -18.33 28.85 -17.31
CA ASN A 374 -18.08 29.90 -18.30
C ASN A 374 -19.40 30.31 -18.94
N CYS A 375 -19.86 31.53 -18.65
CA CYS A 375 -21.15 32.05 -19.08
C CYS A 375 -21.28 32.13 -20.61
N TYR A 376 -20.20 32.48 -21.31
CA TYR A 376 -20.16 32.47 -22.78
C TYR A 376 -20.43 31.07 -23.37
N ARG A 377 -19.84 30.02 -22.79
CA ARG A 377 -20.11 28.62 -23.21
C ARG A 377 -21.47 28.10 -22.75
N LEU A 378 -22.00 28.64 -21.64
CA LEU A 378 -23.32 28.30 -21.13
C LEU A 378 -24.44 28.93 -21.95
N GLY A 379 -24.16 30.03 -22.67
CA GLY A 379 -25.17 30.84 -23.33
C GLY A 379 -26.01 31.67 -22.34
N SER A 380 -25.45 32.00 -21.18
CA SER A 380 -26.11 32.80 -20.13
C SER A 380 -25.33 34.09 -19.88
N ALA A 381 -26.02 35.14 -19.42
CA ALA A 381 -25.38 36.38 -18.99
C ALA A 381 -24.74 36.27 -17.59
N GLY A 382 -25.09 35.23 -16.81
CA GLY A 382 -24.64 35.05 -15.43
C GLY A 382 -25.74 35.04 -14.38
N ALA A 383 -26.99 34.74 -14.76
CA ALA A 383 -28.11 34.63 -13.83
C ALA A 383 -27.88 33.52 -12.79
N ALA A 384 -28.28 33.77 -11.54
CA ALA A 384 -28.02 32.87 -10.42
C ALA A 384 -28.63 31.45 -10.62
N ASP A 385 -29.81 31.39 -11.24
CA ASP A 385 -30.52 30.13 -11.51
C ASP A 385 -29.76 29.24 -12.52
N ASP A 386 -29.15 29.85 -13.54
CA ASP A 386 -28.40 29.10 -14.56
C ASP A 386 -27.13 28.49 -13.96
N ILE A 387 -26.42 29.26 -13.14
CA ILE A 387 -25.22 28.80 -12.44
C ILE A 387 -25.59 27.69 -11.43
N THR A 388 -26.71 27.84 -10.71
CA THR A 388 -27.19 26.83 -9.75
C THR A 388 -27.52 25.50 -10.43
N LYS A 389 -28.21 25.52 -11.58
CA LYS A 389 -28.49 24.31 -12.37
C LYS A 389 -27.21 23.59 -12.75
N VAL A 390 -26.17 24.32 -13.15
CA VAL A 390 -24.85 23.74 -13.46
C VAL A 390 -24.22 23.12 -12.21
N LEU A 391 -24.18 23.85 -11.10
CA LEU A 391 -23.57 23.39 -9.85
C LEU A 391 -24.19 22.10 -9.33
N GLN A 392 -25.51 21.94 -9.39
CA GLN A 392 -26.21 20.76 -8.87
C GLN A 392 -25.78 19.42 -9.50
N HIS A 393 -25.13 19.43 -10.66
CA HIS A 393 -24.57 18.24 -11.30
C HIS A 393 -23.30 17.72 -10.60
N PHE A 394 -22.62 18.57 -9.86
CA PHE A 394 -21.31 18.30 -9.27
C PHE A 394 -21.40 17.92 -7.78
N ASP A 395 -20.45 17.11 -7.36
CA ASP A 395 -20.30 16.65 -5.99
C ASP A 395 -19.69 17.76 -5.11
N PHE A 396 -20.50 18.31 -4.20
CA PHE A 396 -20.10 19.46 -3.36
C PHE A 396 -19.05 19.12 -2.31
N ASP A 397 -18.96 17.83 -1.92
CA ASP A 397 -18.00 17.36 -0.92
C ASP A 397 -16.55 17.34 -1.44
N VAL A 398 -16.37 17.32 -2.76
CA VAL A 398 -15.05 17.30 -3.39
C VAL A 398 -14.72 18.62 -4.09
N LEU A 399 -15.71 19.48 -4.34
CA LEU A 399 -15.51 20.75 -5.01
C LEU A 399 -14.81 21.75 -4.09
N SER A 400 -13.48 21.86 -4.27
CA SER A 400 -12.61 22.71 -3.46
C SER A 400 -12.25 24.03 -4.11
N ALA A 401 -12.43 24.15 -5.43
CA ALA A 401 -12.25 25.40 -6.13
C ALA A 401 -13.33 25.65 -7.17
N LEU A 402 -13.82 26.89 -7.21
CA LEU A 402 -14.83 27.32 -8.17
C LEU A 402 -14.36 28.59 -8.87
N ARG A 403 -14.32 28.54 -10.20
CA ARG A 403 -14.10 29.68 -11.08
C ARG A 403 -15.37 30.00 -11.83
N ILE A 404 -15.82 31.24 -11.76
CA ILE A 404 -16.91 31.79 -12.59
C ILE A 404 -16.31 32.81 -13.55
N ALA A 405 -16.45 32.55 -14.85
CA ALA A 405 -15.74 33.29 -15.88
C ALA A 405 -16.66 33.82 -16.99
N HIS A 406 -16.30 34.99 -17.52
CA HIS A 406 -16.91 35.59 -18.71
C HIS A 406 -18.42 35.85 -18.58
N CYS A 407 -18.86 36.29 -17.40
CA CYS A 407 -20.27 36.59 -17.12
C CYS A 407 -20.49 38.11 -17.17
N PRO A 408 -21.16 38.66 -18.21
CA PRO A 408 -21.38 40.10 -18.35
C PRO A 408 -22.38 40.68 -17.33
N ALA A 409 -23.19 39.85 -16.67
CA ALA A 409 -24.12 40.25 -15.62
C ALA A 409 -24.20 39.14 -14.56
N LEU A 410 -23.15 39.01 -13.74
CA LEU A 410 -23.04 37.95 -12.74
C LEU A 410 -23.90 38.22 -11.51
N GLU A 411 -24.80 37.29 -11.24
CA GLU A 411 -25.52 37.14 -9.98
C GLU A 411 -24.96 35.92 -9.24
N VAL A 412 -24.33 36.16 -8.08
CA VAL A 412 -23.71 35.08 -7.30
C VAL A 412 -24.81 34.24 -6.63
N PRO A 413 -24.93 32.94 -6.92
CA PRO A 413 -26.04 32.14 -6.43
C PRO A 413 -25.88 31.72 -4.96
N SER A 414 -27.01 31.62 -4.25
CA SER A 414 -27.05 31.14 -2.86
C SER A 414 -26.58 29.69 -2.68
N SER A 415 -26.61 28.89 -3.75
CA SER A 415 -26.08 27.53 -3.78
C SER A 415 -24.58 27.44 -3.45
N ILE A 416 -23.84 28.55 -3.56
CA ILE A 416 -22.43 28.61 -3.12
C ILE A 416 -22.28 28.25 -1.65
N GLN A 417 -23.22 28.62 -0.77
CA GLN A 417 -23.14 28.31 0.65
C GLN A 417 -23.18 26.79 0.95
N GLN A 418 -23.56 25.96 -0.01
CA GLN A 418 -23.55 24.50 0.12
C GLN A 418 -22.17 23.89 -0.17
N LEU A 419 -21.22 24.69 -0.66
CA LEU A 419 -19.87 24.26 -1.03
C LEU A 419 -18.94 24.23 0.20
N ASN A 420 -19.22 23.35 1.15
CA ASN A 420 -18.51 23.28 2.44
C ASN A 420 -16.99 23.07 2.30
N SER A 421 -16.54 22.46 1.20
CA SER A 421 -15.12 22.17 0.93
C SER A 421 -14.40 23.25 0.12
N LEU A 422 -15.10 24.33 -0.26
CA LEU A 422 -14.56 25.43 -1.04
C LEU A 422 -13.39 26.09 -0.29
N ALA A 423 -12.21 26.04 -0.89
CA ALA A 423 -11.03 26.76 -0.43
C ALA A 423 -10.65 27.94 -1.31
N LEU A 424 -11.02 27.90 -2.59
CA LEU A 424 -10.65 28.90 -3.57
C LEU A 424 -11.86 29.30 -4.41
N PHE A 425 -12.17 30.59 -4.42
CA PHE A 425 -13.22 31.14 -5.27
C PHE A 425 -12.62 32.21 -6.20
N GLU A 426 -12.81 32.05 -7.50
CA GLU A 426 -12.28 32.99 -8.50
C GLU A 426 -13.40 33.55 -9.39
N LEU A 427 -13.46 34.87 -9.50
CA LEU A 427 -14.22 35.59 -10.50
C LEU A 427 -13.26 36.11 -11.57
N TYR A 428 -13.43 35.67 -12.81
CA TYR A 428 -12.54 36.02 -13.92
C TYR A 428 -13.30 36.70 -15.06
N ASN A 429 -12.94 37.94 -15.39
CA ASN A 429 -13.52 38.70 -16.50
C ASN A 429 -15.07 38.68 -16.46
N SER A 430 -15.63 39.06 -15.33
CA SER A 430 -17.07 39.05 -15.07
C SER A 430 -17.49 40.37 -14.40
N THR A 431 -18.66 40.87 -14.73
CA THR A 431 -19.24 42.09 -14.13
C THR A 431 -20.22 41.69 -13.05
N LEU A 432 -19.97 42.10 -11.81
CA LEU A 432 -20.77 41.69 -10.66
C LEU A 432 -22.02 42.59 -10.53
N VAL A 433 -23.21 42.01 -10.74
CA VAL A 433 -24.48 42.74 -10.63
C VAL A 433 -25.10 42.55 -9.25
N GLN A 434 -25.06 41.32 -8.72
CA GLN A 434 -25.65 41.01 -7.42
C GLN A 434 -24.80 40.00 -6.64
N TRP A 435 -24.55 40.31 -5.37
CA TRP A 435 -23.99 39.37 -4.39
C TRP A 435 -24.78 39.49 -3.08
N GLY A 436 -25.83 38.68 -2.95
CA GLY A 436 -26.71 38.68 -1.79
C GLY A 436 -26.08 38.09 -0.53
N SER A 437 -26.67 38.36 0.63
CA SER A 437 -26.26 37.80 1.92
C SER A 437 -26.51 36.28 2.01
N ASP A 438 -27.46 35.78 1.24
CA ASP A 438 -27.75 34.37 1.01
C ASP A 438 -26.69 33.65 0.16
N ALA A 439 -25.80 34.40 -0.51
CA ALA A 439 -24.62 33.90 -1.20
C ALA A 439 -23.30 34.30 -0.51
N ALA A 440 -23.37 34.73 0.76
CA ALA A 440 -22.20 35.20 1.49
C ALA A 440 -21.17 34.09 1.75
N LEU A 441 -19.90 34.42 1.49
CA LEU A 441 -18.75 33.59 1.85
C LEU A 441 -18.43 33.80 3.33
N SER A 442 -18.80 32.84 4.18
CA SER A 442 -18.53 32.90 5.62
C SER A 442 -17.74 31.69 6.10
N SER A 443 -17.07 31.81 7.25
CA SER A 443 -16.38 30.69 7.91
C SER A 443 -17.33 29.58 8.38
N ARG A 444 -18.62 29.90 8.57
CA ARG A 444 -19.66 28.92 8.91
C ARG A 444 -19.94 27.99 7.73
N HIS A 445 -20.09 28.55 6.53
CA HIS A 445 -20.44 27.79 5.33
C HIS A 445 -19.21 27.27 4.59
N HIS A 446 -18.08 27.97 4.66
CA HIS A 446 -16.84 27.64 3.95
C HIS A 446 -15.67 27.55 4.94
N PRO A 447 -15.65 26.52 5.81
CA PRO A 447 -14.64 26.33 6.84
C PRO A 447 -13.19 26.22 6.32
N SER A 448 -13.04 25.91 5.03
CA SER A 448 -11.77 25.77 4.33
C SER A 448 -11.46 26.93 3.39
N LEU A 449 -12.27 27.99 3.33
CA LEU A 449 -12.01 29.12 2.43
C LEU A 449 -10.71 29.82 2.81
N GLY A 450 -9.72 29.73 1.93
CA GLY A 450 -8.41 30.36 2.10
C GLY A 450 -8.25 31.62 1.27
N CYS A 451 -8.83 31.65 0.06
CA CYS A 451 -8.67 32.79 -0.84
C CYS A 451 -9.89 33.06 -1.74
N VAL A 452 -10.06 34.34 -2.07
CA VAL A 452 -11.02 34.82 -3.08
C VAL A 452 -10.26 35.72 -4.05
N TRP A 453 -10.36 35.43 -5.35
CA TRP A 453 -9.74 36.23 -6.40
C TRP A 453 -10.81 36.88 -7.27
N ILE A 454 -10.60 38.17 -7.55
CA ILE A 454 -11.41 38.93 -8.49
C ILE A 454 -10.42 39.51 -9.51
N LEU A 455 -10.45 38.98 -10.72
CA LEU A 455 -9.52 39.33 -11.79
C LEU A 455 -10.30 39.94 -12.95
N ASN A 456 -9.97 41.18 -13.30
CA ASN A 456 -10.69 41.97 -14.32
C ASN A 456 -12.21 41.99 -14.05
N GLY A 457 -12.60 42.16 -12.78
CA GLY A 457 -13.98 42.45 -12.41
C GLY A 457 -14.25 43.94 -12.50
N VAL A 458 -15.41 44.32 -13.03
CA VAL A 458 -15.95 45.69 -13.03
C VAL A 458 -17.20 45.72 -12.17
#